data_AF-A0AAD5L838-F1
#
_entry.id   AF-A0AAD5L838-F1
#
_cell.length_a   1.000
_cell.length_b   1.000
_cell.length_c   1.000
_cell.angle_alpha   90.00
_cell.angle_beta   90.00
_cell.angle_gamma   90.00
#
_symmetry.space_group_name_H-M   'P 1'
#
loop_
_entity.id
_entity.type
_entity.pdbx_description
1 polymer ?
#
loop_
_entity_poly.entity_id
_entity_poly.type
_entity_poly.pdbx_seq_one_letter_code
_entity_poly.pdbx_strand_id
1 'polypeptide(L)'
;MKLFVVAVLLVVAVSAAPSDYASSGYRAPLITITSQADERNADGSSKWSYAGSDYTTREESQVQKKFQGTTYDSYGKAVYGDVQGNTNRGSSYWVSPEGEAFTLTWTADENGFRPSGKHLPVAPVHVYELPVAPVHVY
;
A
#
# COMPACT_ATOMS: atom_id res chain seq x y z
N MET A 1 3.40 -17.23 -62.66
CA MET A 1 3.87 -16.19 -61.70
C MET A 1 2.96 -16.30 -60.48
N LYS A 2 3.18 -17.23 -59.54
CA LYS A 2 3.99 -17.09 -58.32
C LYS A 2 3.87 -15.71 -57.67
N LEU A 3 3.04 -15.61 -56.62
CA LEU A 3 3.35 -14.97 -55.34
C LEU A 3 2.36 -15.49 -54.29
N PHE A 4 2.87 -16.36 -53.42
CA PHE A 4 2.28 -16.73 -52.12
C PHE A 4 2.45 -15.53 -51.16
N VAL A 5 1.64 -15.37 -50.12
CA VAL A 5 1.97 -15.66 -48.69
C VAL A 5 1.04 -14.76 -47.85
N VAL A 6 0.49 -15.06 -46.67
CA VAL A 6 0.27 -16.23 -45.82
C VAL A 6 -0.74 -15.73 -44.77
N ALA A 7 -1.77 -16.52 -44.48
CA ALA A 7 -2.58 -16.35 -43.28
C ALA A 7 -1.84 -16.95 -42.08
N VAL A 8 -1.55 -16.16 -41.05
CA VAL A 8 -1.16 -16.69 -39.73
C VAL A 8 -1.90 -15.92 -38.63
N LEU A 9 -2.79 -16.66 -37.98
CA LEU A 9 -3.30 -16.46 -36.63
C LEU A 9 -2.14 -16.41 -35.63
N LEU A 10 -2.11 -15.38 -34.78
CA LEU A 10 -1.56 -15.54 -33.43
C LEU A 10 -2.27 -14.58 -32.48
N VAL A 11 -3.43 -15.03 -32.02
CA VAL A 11 -4.04 -14.59 -30.78
C VAL A 11 -3.09 -15.04 -29.67
N VAL A 12 -2.23 -14.14 -29.20
CA VAL A 12 -1.53 -14.36 -27.92
C VAL A 12 -2.53 -14.00 -26.82
N ALA A 13 -3.43 -14.92 -26.52
CA ALA A 13 -4.03 -14.95 -25.20
C ALA A 13 -2.90 -15.34 -24.25
N VAL A 14 -2.31 -14.36 -23.56
CA VAL A 14 -1.46 -14.64 -22.40
C VAL A 14 -2.39 -15.18 -21.33
N SER A 15 -2.71 -16.47 -21.39
CA SER A 15 -3.10 -17.22 -20.21
C SER A 15 -1.86 -17.18 -19.31
N ALA A 16 -1.86 -16.27 -18.34
CA ALA A 16 -0.98 -16.41 -17.20
C ALA A 16 -1.39 -17.70 -16.49
N ALA A 17 -0.81 -18.82 -16.91
CA ALA A 17 -0.92 -20.07 -16.19
C ALA A 17 -0.39 -19.79 -14.79
N PRO A 18 -1.14 -20.14 -13.72
CA PRO A 18 -0.60 -20.04 -12.37
C PRO A 18 0.71 -20.81 -12.34
N SER A 19 1.76 -20.21 -11.77
CA SER A 19 3.05 -20.88 -11.65
C SER A 19 2.90 -22.07 -10.69
N ASP A 20 2.74 -23.28 -11.23
CA ASP A 20 2.82 -24.52 -10.47
C ASP A 20 4.30 -24.82 -10.17
N TYR A 21 4.85 -24.13 -9.17
CA TYR A 21 6.05 -24.62 -8.50
C TYR A 21 5.64 -25.85 -7.68
N ALA A 22 5.96 -27.04 -8.19
CA ALA A 22 5.75 -28.30 -7.48
C ALA A 22 6.65 -28.36 -6.23
N SER A 23 6.16 -27.82 -5.12
CA SER A 23 6.71 -28.06 -3.78
C SER A 23 6.17 -29.38 -3.25
N SER A 24 7.07 -30.35 -3.04
CA SER A 24 6.81 -31.63 -2.36
C SER A 24 6.67 -31.43 -0.84
N GLY A 25 5.70 -30.63 -0.41
CA GLY A 25 5.42 -30.33 0.99
C GLY A 25 4.18 -29.44 1.07
N TYR A 26 3.23 -29.83 1.95
CA TYR A 26 1.97 -29.13 2.27
C TYR A 26 1.43 -28.18 1.18
N ARG A 27 0.51 -28.67 0.33
CA ARG A 27 -0.28 -27.80 -0.55
C ARG A 27 -1.24 -27.00 0.33
N ALA A 28 -0.88 -25.77 0.66
CA ALA A 28 -1.84 -24.80 1.19
C ALA A 28 -3.05 -24.73 0.23
N PRO A 29 -4.28 -24.57 0.75
CA PRO A 29 -5.45 -24.46 -0.10
C PRO A 29 -5.25 -23.30 -1.07
N LEU A 30 -5.62 -23.52 -2.34
CA LEU A 30 -5.57 -22.47 -3.36
C LEU A 30 -6.51 -21.33 -2.93
N ILE A 31 -5.97 -20.13 -2.75
CA ILE A 31 -6.74 -18.93 -2.43
C ILE A 31 -7.12 -18.24 -3.74
N THR A 32 -8.41 -18.11 -4.01
CA THR A 32 -8.94 -17.44 -5.22
C THR A 32 -9.48 -16.07 -4.88
N ILE A 33 -9.39 -15.11 -5.81
CA ILE A 33 -10.03 -13.80 -5.64
C ILE A 33 -11.54 -13.95 -5.84
N THR A 34 -12.33 -13.56 -4.83
CA THR A 34 -13.80 -13.62 -4.84
C THR A 34 -14.43 -12.31 -5.26
N SER A 35 -13.76 -11.18 -5.00
CA SER A 35 -14.18 -9.86 -5.49
C SER A 35 -12.97 -8.93 -5.67
N GLN A 36 -13.09 -7.99 -6.59
CA GLN A 36 -12.09 -6.98 -6.88
C GLN A 36 -12.78 -5.69 -7.34
N ALA A 37 -12.24 -4.54 -6.95
CA ALA A 37 -12.57 -3.23 -7.49
C ALA A 37 -11.29 -2.43 -7.76
N ASP A 38 -11.25 -1.67 -8.86
CA ASP A 38 -10.17 -0.75 -9.23
C ASP A 38 -10.80 0.50 -9.87
N GLU A 39 -10.68 1.62 -9.18
CA GLU A 39 -11.15 2.94 -9.60
C GLU A 39 -9.92 3.84 -9.80
N ARG A 40 -9.81 4.44 -10.99
CA ARG A 40 -8.74 5.37 -11.35
C ARG A 40 -9.33 6.63 -11.92
N ASN A 41 -9.07 7.76 -11.28
CA ASN A 41 -9.63 9.05 -11.66
C ASN A 41 -8.60 9.91 -12.41
N ALA A 42 -9.10 10.83 -13.24
CA ALA A 42 -8.26 11.75 -14.01
C ALA A 42 -7.54 12.79 -13.14
N ASP A 43 -8.00 13.01 -11.91
CA ASP A 43 -7.40 13.91 -10.93
C ASP A 43 -6.21 13.28 -10.17
N GLY A 44 -5.81 12.06 -10.55
CA GLY A 44 -4.72 11.33 -9.91
C GLY A 44 -5.11 10.60 -8.62
N SER A 45 -6.37 10.69 -8.19
CA SER A 45 -6.90 9.85 -7.10
C SER A 45 -7.23 8.45 -7.62
N SER A 46 -7.11 7.45 -6.74
CA SER A 46 -7.51 6.08 -7.07
C SER A 46 -7.95 5.33 -5.83
N LYS A 47 -8.72 4.26 -6.04
CA LYS A 47 -9.13 3.33 -4.99
C LYS A 47 -9.11 1.92 -5.55
N TRP A 48 -8.56 0.97 -4.82
CA TRP A 48 -8.63 -0.43 -5.20
C TRP A 48 -8.93 -1.30 -3.99
N SER A 49 -9.56 -2.44 -4.23
CA SER A 49 -9.78 -3.45 -3.21
C SER A 49 -9.84 -4.86 -3.80
N TYR A 50 -9.57 -5.87 -2.98
CA TYR A 50 -9.86 -7.26 -3.31
C TYR A 50 -10.27 -8.04 -2.05
N ALA A 51 -10.98 -9.14 -2.28
CA ALA A 51 -11.24 -10.18 -1.30
C ALA A 51 -10.81 -11.55 -1.82
N GLY A 52 -10.17 -12.34 -0.97
CA GLY A 52 -9.83 -13.74 -1.19
C GLY A 52 -10.89 -14.71 -0.68
N SER A 53 -10.82 -15.96 -1.12
CA SER A 53 -11.67 -17.07 -0.65
C SER A 53 -11.40 -17.48 0.80
N ASP A 54 -10.29 -17.01 1.37
CA ASP A 54 -9.81 -17.23 2.73
C ASP A 54 -10.24 -16.11 3.70
N TYR A 55 -11.21 -15.27 3.30
CA TYR A 55 -11.64 -14.07 4.01
C TYR A 55 -10.61 -12.95 4.08
N THR A 56 -9.43 -13.10 3.48
CA THR A 56 -8.45 -12.01 3.42
C THR A 56 -9.02 -10.89 2.55
N THR A 57 -9.06 -9.66 3.08
CA THR A 57 -9.47 -8.49 2.32
C THR A 57 -8.41 -7.40 2.42
N ARG A 58 -8.27 -6.63 1.34
CA ARG A 58 -7.39 -5.48 1.32
C ARG A 58 -8.03 -4.37 0.51
N GLU A 59 -7.89 -3.15 1.01
CA GLU A 59 -8.29 -1.95 0.30
C GLU A 59 -7.27 -0.84 0.48
N GLU A 60 -7.17 0.02 -0.53
CA GLU A 60 -6.35 1.20 -0.50
C GLU A 60 -7.01 2.32 -1.30
N SER A 61 -6.83 3.55 -0.84
CA SER A 61 -7.22 4.77 -1.52
C SER A 61 -6.08 5.77 -1.46
N GLN A 62 -5.80 6.42 -2.59
CA GLN A 62 -4.83 7.49 -2.70
C GLN A 62 -5.47 8.76 -3.24
N VAL A 63 -4.95 9.90 -2.80
CA VAL A 63 -5.32 11.23 -3.28
C VAL A 63 -4.03 12.02 -3.50
N GLN A 64 -3.88 12.62 -4.69
CA GLN A 64 -2.80 13.56 -4.94
C GLN A 64 -3.05 14.88 -4.20
N LYS A 65 -2.00 15.39 -3.57
CA LYS A 65 -2.02 16.65 -2.84
C LYS A 65 -0.78 17.46 -3.19
N LYS A 66 -0.93 18.79 -3.06
CA LYS A 66 0.18 19.72 -3.10
C LYS A 66 0.63 19.98 -1.67
N PHE A 67 1.92 19.85 -1.42
CA PHE A 67 2.54 20.14 -0.14
C PHE A 67 3.60 21.22 -0.33
N GLN A 68 3.84 22.03 0.69
CA GLN A 68 5.00 22.91 0.67
C GLN A 68 6.24 22.10 1.04
N GLY A 69 7.23 22.10 0.14
CA GLY A 69 8.45 21.33 0.32
C GLY A 69 9.66 22.05 -0.25
N THR A 70 10.83 21.52 0.08
CA THR A 70 12.09 22.00 -0.46
C THR A 70 12.39 21.24 -1.74
N THR A 71 12.48 21.98 -2.85
CA THR A 71 13.00 21.48 -4.12
C THR A 71 14.44 21.98 -4.31
N TYR A 72 15.19 21.34 -5.20
CA TYR A 72 16.55 21.76 -5.53
C TYR A 72 16.62 22.14 -7.01
N ASP A 73 17.19 23.30 -7.31
CA ASP A 73 17.45 23.69 -8.69
C ASP A 73 18.61 22.87 -9.31
N SER A 74 18.88 23.06 -10.61
CA SER A 74 19.98 22.39 -11.31
C SER A 74 21.37 22.67 -10.74
N TYR A 75 21.50 23.66 -9.86
CA TYR A 75 22.75 24.06 -9.20
C TYR A 75 22.76 23.64 -7.71
N GLY A 76 21.77 22.88 -7.25
CA GLY A 76 21.69 22.35 -5.88
C GLY A 76 21.21 23.36 -4.83
N LYS A 77 20.67 24.52 -5.24
CA LYS A 77 20.13 25.51 -4.30
C LYS A 77 18.71 25.09 -3.88
N ALA A 78 18.48 25.09 -2.57
CA ALA A 78 17.15 24.84 -1.99
C ALA A 78 16.17 25.97 -2.35
N VAL A 79 15.04 25.60 -2.94
CA VAL A 79 13.92 26.48 -3.29
C VAL A 79 12.66 25.93 -2.63
N TYR A 80 12.01 26.74 -1.79
CA TYR A 80 10.72 26.41 -1.20
C TYR A 80 9.62 26.63 -2.24
N GLY A 81 8.81 25.61 -2.49
CA GLY A 81 7.73 25.68 -3.47
C GLY A 81 6.71 24.56 -3.28
N ASP A 82 5.71 24.57 -4.16
CA ASP A 82 4.70 23.52 -4.21
C ASP A 82 5.32 22.24 -4.78
N VAL A 83 5.33 21.18 -3.98
CA VAL A 83 5.73 19.84 -4.36
C VAL A 83 4.48 18.97 -4.45
N GLN A 84 4.39 18.14 -5.48
CA GLN A 84 3.34 17.15 -5.55
C GLN A 84 3.68 15.95 -4.67
N GLY A 85 2.70 15.45 -3.94
CA GLY A 85 2.78 14.16 -3.28
C GLY A 85 1.42 13.51 -3.15
N ASN A 86 1.36 12.43 -2.39
CA ASN A 86 0.15 11.63 -2.26
C ASN A 86 -0.14 11.37 -0.78
N THR A 87 -1.42 11.38 -0.42
CA THR A 87 -1.88 10.79 0.83
C THR A 87 -2.52 9.45 0.49
N ASN A 88 -2.01 8.38 1.10
CA ASN A 88 -2.54 7.04 0.94
C ASN A 88 -3.13 6.55 2.25
N ARG A 89 -4.20 5.79 2.18
CA ARG A 89 -4.78 5.09 3.33
C ARG A 89 -5.27 3.73 2.89
N GLY A 90 -5.27 2.77 3.80
CA GLY A 90 -5.76 1.45 3.48
C GLY A 90 -6.14 0.64 4.70
N SER A 91 -6.77 -0.49 4.42
CA SER A 91 -7.11 -1.50 5.40
C SER A 91 -6.72 -2.87 4.89
N SER A 92 -6.34 -3.75 5.80
CA SER A 92 -6.11 -5.17 5.55
C SER A 92 -6.75 -5.96 6.67
N TYR A 93 -7.48 -7.00 6.29
CA TYR A 93 -8.10 -7.95 7.20
C TYR A 93 -7.71 -9.35 6.77
N TRP A 94 -7.37 -10.20 7.73
CA TRP A 94 -7.07 -11.61 7.49
C TRP A 94 -7.37 -12.42 8.74
N VAL A 95 -7.49 -13.73 8.58
CA VAL A 95 -7.68 -14.67 9.69
C VAL A 95 -6.46 -15.57 9.75
N SER A 96 -5.87 -15.74 10.94
CA SER A 96 -4.72 -16.63 11.11
C SER A 96 -5.13 -18.10 11.01
N PRO A 97 -4.18 -19.02 10.80
CA PRO A 97 -4.46 -20.46 10.83
C PRO A 97 -5.11 -20.94 12.14
N GLU A 98 -4.89 -20.22 13.23
CA GLU A 98 -5.46 -20.48 14.56
C GLU A 98 -6.88 -19.91 14.73
N GLY A 99 -7.41 -19.21 13.72
CA GLY A 99 -8.75 -18.61 13.73
C GLY A 99 -8.83 -17.20 14.31
N GLU A 100 -7.70 -16.55 14.60
CA GLU A 100 -7.70 -15.19 15.12
C GLU A 100 -7.86 -14.19 13.97
N ALA A 101 -8.83 -13.27 14.10
CA ALA A 101 -9.09 -12.24 13.12
C ALA A 101 -8.24 -10.99 13.37
N PHE A 102 -7.47 -10.59 12.36
CA PHE A 102 -6.61 -9.43 12.38
C PHE A 102 -7.18 -8.32 11.52
N THR A 103 -7.04 -7.09 12.00
CA THR A 103 -7.36 -5.89 11.23
C THR A 103 -6.22 -4.90 11.38
N LEU A 104 -5.73 -4.43 10.25
CA LEU A 104 -4.73 -3.39 10.13
C LEU A 104 -5.32 -2.24 9.33
N THR A 105 -5.26 -1.04 9.88
CA THR A 105 -5.58 0.20 9.17
C THR A 105 -4.33 1.06 9.15
N TRP A 106 -4.14 1.85 8.12
CA TRP A 106 -2.97 2.72 8.04
C TRP A 106 -3.25 3.99 7.25
N THR A 107 -2.48 5.03 7.55
CA THR A 107 -2.45 6.29 6.81
C THR A 107 -1.00 6.67 6.55
N ALA A 108 -0.69 7.04 5.32
CA ALA A 108 0.60 7.55 4.88
C ALA A 108 0.38 8.95 4.31
N ASP A 109 0.90 9.95 4.99
CA ASP A 109 0.77 11.37 4.63
C ASP A 109 2.04 12.14 5.03
N GLU A 110 1.97 13.47 5.09
CA GLU A 110 3.08 14.36 5.45
C GLU A 110 3.67 14.05 6.85
N ASN A 111 2.88 13.45 7.73
CA ASN A 111 3.30 13.03 9.06
C ASN A 111 3.83 11.58 9.08
N GLY A 112 4.11 11.00 7.91
CA GLY A 112 4.69 9.66 7.75
C GLY A 112 3.66 8.53 7.78
N PHE A 113 4.16 7.30 7.87
CA PHE A 113 3.34 6.09 7.92
C PHE A 113 2.87 5.79 9.34
N ARG A 114 1.55 5.74 9.55
CA ARG A 114 0.92 5.47 10.85
C ARG A 114 -0.02 4.28 10.75
N PRO A 115 0.44 3.07 11.10
CA PRO A 115 -0.40 1.88 11.17
C PRO A 115 -1.14 1.83 12.53
N SER A 116 -2.34 1.25 12.51
CA SER A 116 -3.17 1.00 13.69
C SER A 116 -3.82 -0.38 13.59
N GLY A 117 -3.65 -1.20 14.62
CA GLY A 117 -4.16 -2.55 14.73
C GLY A 117 -3.96 -3.07 16.14
N LYS A 118 -4.90 -3.88 16.65
CA LYS A 118 -4.86 -4.41 18.03
C LYS A 118 -3.62 -5.26 18.33
N HIS A 119 -3.03 -5.83 17.28
CA HIS A 119 -1.87 -6.71 17.34
C HIS A 119 -0.53 -5.94 17.28
N LEU A 120 -0.56 -4.63 17.06
CA LEU A 120 0.66 -3.83 16.99
C LEU A 120 1.20 -3.53 18.41
N PRO A 121 2.53 -3.49 18.58
CA PRO A 121 3.12 -3.03 19.83
C PRO A 121 2.67 -1.61 20.16
N VAL A 122 2.27 -1.38 21.40
CA VAL A 122 2.00 -0.03 21.91
C VAL A 122 3.34 0.57 22.34
N ALA A 123 3.68 1.74 21.81
CA ALA A 123 4.89 2.45 22.21
C ALA A 123 4.85 2.76 23.72
N PRO A 124 5.99 2.64 24.44
CA PRO A 124 6.06 3.03 25.85
C PRO A 124 5.67 4.50 26.04
N VAL A 125 4.83 4.79 27.03
CA VAL A 125 4.51 6.17 27.41
C VAL A 125 5.74 6.75 28.13
N HIS A 126 6.44 7.69 27.49
CA HIS A 126 7.46 8.48 28.16
C HIS A 126 6.78 9.65 28.90
N VAL A 127 6.75 9.58 30.24
CA VAL A 127 6.39 10.74 31.07
C VAL A 127 7.58 11.68 31.08
N TYR A 128 7.47 12.80 30.36
CA TYR A 128 8.46 13.88 30.46
C TYR A 128 8.23 14.61 31.79
N GLU A 129 9.06 14.34 32.80
CA GLU A 129 9.24 15.30 33.88
C GLU A 129 10.04 16.48 33.31
N LEU A 130 9.35 17.60 33.06
CA LEU A 130 10.04 18.85 32.75
C LEU A 130 10.96 19.17 33.93
N PRO A 131 12.24 19.53 33.70
CA PRO A 131 13.11 19.94 34.79
C PRO A 131 12.47 21.16 35.47
N VAL A 132 12.14 21.01 36.76
CA VAL A 132 11.73 22.15 37.59
C VAL A 132 12.95 23.08 37.65
N ALA A 133 12.83 24.27 37.06
CA ALA A 133 13.90 25.26 37.11
C ALA A 133 14.24 25.56 38.58
N PRO A 134 15.53 25.58 38.97
CA PRO A 134 15.89 25.94 40.33
C PRO A 134 15.39 27.36 40.62
N VAL A 135 14.63 27.50 41.71
CA VAL A 135 14.20 28.82 42.20
C VAL A 135 15.45 29.56 42.65
N HIS A 136 15.81 30.64 41.95
CA HIS A 136 16.84 31.56 42.44
C HIS A 136 16.29 32.24 43.69
N VAL A 137 16.86 31.90 44.84
CA VAL A 137 16.66 32.64 46.09
C VAL A 137 17.71 33.75 46.10
N TYR A 138 17.25 35.00 46.06
CA TYR A 138 18.10 36.20 46.15
C TYR A 138 18.56 36.46 47.58
#